data_AF-A0A6N9PYS4-F1
#
_entry.id   AF-A0A6N9PYS4-F1
#
_cell.length_a   1.000
_cell.length_b   1.000
_cell.length_c   1.000
_cell.angle_alpha   90.00
_cell.angle_beta   90.00
_cell.angle_gamma   90.00
#
_symmetry.space_group_name_H-M   'P 1'
#
loop_
_entity.id
_entity.type
_entity.pdbx_description
1 polymer ?
#
loop_
_entity_poly.entity_id
_entity_poly.type
_entity_poly.pdbx_seq_one_letter_code
_entity_poly.pdbx_strand_id
1 'polypeptide(L)'
;MMYLLSIRKNVLEHEFSEEYGICFGQLFRKMEEKKLTAAAPPMVLFHGDEYTPFGLDTEFAIPIKEYATGTRDFCPGLCLKTVVQGSYLQLSSVYARQIEWAEREGYENSNALYEVYVTDPTEVLKESELVTEVYYPVKKRVSKD
;
A
#
# COMPACT_ATOMS: atom_id res chain seq x y z
N MET A 1 9.80 4.95 14.06
CA MET A 1 9.76 3.54 13.62
C MET A 1 8.32 3.08 13.76
N MET A 2 7.73 2.52 12.71
CA MET A 2 6.40 1.90 12.77
C MET A 2 6.53 0.42 12.43
N TYR A 3 5.58 -0.37 12.90
CA TYR A 3 5.52 -1.80 12.61
C TYR A 3 4.30 -2.09 11.75
N LEU A 4 4.44 -2.98 10.77
CA LEU A 4 3.29 -3.45 10.00
C LEU A 4 2.84 -4.78 10.55
N LEU A 5 1.58 -4.84 10.97
CA LEU A 5 0.85 -6.10 11.07
C LEU A 5 0.32 -6.42 9.68
N SER A 6 0.72 -7.54 9.09
CA SER A 6 0.39 -7.79 7.69
C SER A 6 0.05 -9.24 7.34
N ILE A 7 -0.62 -9.39 6.19
CA ILE A 7 -0.85 -10.63 5.46
C ILE A 7 -0.29 -10.40 4.05
N ARG A 8 0.68 -11.23 3.63
CA ARG A 8 1.26 -11.19 2.29
C ARG A 8 0.93 -12.46 1.53
N LYS A 9 0.39 -12.32 0.33
CA LYS A 9 -0.01 -13.43 -0.56
C LYS A 9 -0.01 -12.97 -2.01
N ASN A 10 0.02 -13.91 -2.94
CA ASN A 10 -0.35 -13.60 -4.31
C ASN A 10 -1.88 -13.49 -4.42
N VAL A 11 -2.35 -12.48 -5.16
CA VAL A 11 -3.77 -12.22 -5.38
C VAL A 11 -4.05 -12.18 -6.88
N LEU A 12 -5.02 -12.95 -7.35
CA LEU A 12 -5.44 -12.88 -8.75
C LEU A 12 -6.27 -11.60 -8.98
N GLU A 13 -6.22 -11.07 -10.20
CA GLU A 13 -6.89 -9.80 -10.54
C GLU A 13 -8.39 -9.79 -10.15
N HIS A 14 -9.10 -10.89 -10.42
CA HIS A 14 -10.52 -11.01 -10.12
C HIS A 14 -10.83 -11.25 -8.63
N GLU A 15 -9.83 -11.58 -7.81
CA GLU A 15 -9.98 -11.84 -6.38
C GLU A 15 -9.75 -10.58 -5.52
N PHE A 16 -9.14 -9.52 -6.08
CA PHE A 16 -8.74 -8.33 -5.31
C PHE A 16 -9.87 -7.76 -4.46
N SER A 17 -11.05 -7.54 -5.05
CA SER A 17 -12.21 -6.98 -4.35
C SER A 17 -12.58 -7.78 -3.09
N GLU A 18 -12.54 -9.10 -3.17
CA GLU A 18 -12.84 -9.99 -2.06
C GLU A 18 -11.69 -10.03 -1.03
N GLU A 19 -10.45 -10.09 -1.50
CA GLU A 19 -9.26 -10.20 -0.65
C GLU A 19 -9.05 -8.97 0.23
N TYR A 20 -9.45 -7.76 -0.20
CA TYR A 20 -9.49 -6.57 0.65
C TYR A 20 -10.30 -6.82 1.93
N GLY A 21 -11.53 -7.32 1.79
CA GLY A 21 -12.42 -7.58 2.92
C GLY A 21 -11.90 -8.71 3.81
N ILE A 22 -11.43 -9.80 3.21
CA ILE A 22 -10.91 -10.96 3.95
C ILE A 22 -9.66 -10.58 4.75
N CYS A 23 -8.66 -9.98 4.09
CA CYS A 23 -7.37 -9.70 4.71
C CYS A 23 -7.50 -8.62 5.79
N PHE A 24 -8.16 -7.49 5.52
CA PHE A 24 -8.34 -6.46 6.54
C PHE A 24 -9.23 -6.94 7.69
N GLY A 25 -10.30 -7.71 7.41
CA GLY A 25 -11.11 -8.32 8.46
C GLY A 25 -10.30 -9.24 9.39
N GLN A 26 -9.37 -10.03 8.85
CA GLN A 26 -8.45 -10.84 9.66
C GLN A 26 -7.47 -9.99 10.48
N LEU A 27 -6.92 -8.93 9.88
CA LEU A 27 -5.98 -8.03 10.55
C LEU A 27 -6.65 -7.29 11.71
N PHE A 28 -7.85 -6.73 11.52
CA PHE A 28 -8.60 -6.04 12.57
C PHE A 28 -8.97 -6.98 13.72
N ARG A 29 -9.44 -8.20 13.44
CA ARG A 29 -9.68 -9.21 14.50
C ARG A 29 -8.42 -9.49 15.31
N LYS A 30 -7.27 -9.66 14.63
CA LYS A 30 -5.99 -9.90 15.29
C LYS A 30 -5.55 -8.70 16.14
N MET A 31 -5.84 -7.48 15.71
CA MET A 31 -5.59 -6.27 16.51
C MET A 31 -6.44 -6.24 17.77
N GLU A 32 -7.74 -6.58 17.67
CA GLU A 32 -8.64 -6.64 18.81
C GLU A 32 -8.21 -7.70 19.84
N GLU A 33 -7.96 -8.93 19.38
CA GLU A 33 -7.52 -10.06 20.23
C GLU A 33 -6.24 -9.74 21.01
N LYS A 34 -5.30 -9.06 20.36
CA LYS A 34 -3.98 -8.73 20.91
C LYS A 34 -3.90 -7.33 21.52
N LYS A 35 -4.99 -6.57 21.51
CA LYS A 35 -5.07 -5.18 21.99
C LYS A 35 -4.00 -4.27 21.37
N LEU A 36 -3.82 -4.37 20.05
CA LEU A 36 -2.86 -3.57 19.30
C LEU A 36 -3.47 -2.22 18.90
N THR A 37 -2.64 -1.19 18.83
CA THR A 37 -3.07 0.17 18.53
C THR A 37 -2.65 0.55 17.11
N ALA A 38 -3.62 0.95 16.28
CA ALA A 38 -3.33 1.54 14.98
C ALA A 38 -2.44 2.79 15.15
N ALA A 39 -1.39 2.87 14.35
CA ALA A 39 -0.49 4.02 14.28
C ALA A 39 -0.78 4.92 13.07
N ALA A 40 -1.35 4.34 12.01
CA ALA A 40 -1.72 5.02 10.76
C ALA A 40 -2.84 4.24 10.06
N PRO A 41 -3.47 4.81 9.02
CA PRO A 41 -4.51 4.13 8.25
C PRO A 41 -4.02 2.84 7.57
N PRO A 42 -4.93 1.93 7.20
CA PRO A 42 -4.59 0.71 6.47
C PRO A 42 -3.89 0.99 5.14
N MET A 43 -3.04 0.06 4.73
CA MET A 43 -2.26 0.17 3.49
C MET A 43 -2.15 -1.16 2.76
N VAL A 44 -1.90 -1.08 1.46
CA VAL A 44 -1.56 -2.23 0.61
C VAL A 44 -0.25 -1.96 -0.09
N LEU A 45 0.68 -2.91 -0.02
CA LEU A 45 1.97 -2.85 -0.70
C LEU A 45 2.02 -3.89 -1.83
N PHE A 46 2.46 -3.46 -3.00
CA PHE A 46 2.61 -4.31 -4.19
C PHE A 46 4.09 -4.61 -4.40
N HIS A 47 4.47 -5.86 -4.12
CA HIS A 47 5.86 -6.33 -4.20
C HIS A 47 6.20 -6.91 -5.58
N GLY A 48 5.19 -7.26 -6.38
CA GLY A 48 5.38 -7.66 -7.77
C GLY A 48 5.35 -6.47 -8.71
N ASP A 49 6.21 -6.48 -9.73
CA ASP A 49 6.23 -5.45 -10.77
C ASP A 49 5.05 -5.59 -11.75
N GLU A 50 4.56 -6.82 -11.94
CA GLU A 50 3.50 -7.17 -12.89
C GLU A 50 2.65 -8.34 -12.38
N TYR A 51 1.46 -8.49 -12.95
CA TYR A 51 0.62 -9.67 -12.72
C TYR A 51 1.26 -10.91 -13.34
N THR A 52 1.36 -11.98 -12.54
CA THR A 52 1.74 -13.31 -13.04
C THR A 52 0.50 -14.19 -13.15
N PRO A 53 0.57 -15.36 -13.82
CA PRO A 53 -0.51 -16.36 -13.77
C PRO A 53 -0.87 -16.82 -12.36
N PHE A 54 0.00 -16.58 -11.37
CA PHE A 54 -0.21 -16.91 -9.96
C PHE A 54 -0.73 -15.72 -9.14
N GLY A 55 -0.94 -14.56 -9.78
CA GLY A 55 -1.38 -13.32 -9.14
C GLY A 55 -0.25 -12.30 -8.97
N LEU A 56 -0.58 -11.24 -8.26
CA LEU A 56 0.31 -10.16 -7.86
C LEU A 56 0.71 -10.32 -6.39
N ASP A 57 2.01 -10.30 -6.09
CA ASP A 57 2.53 -10.39 -4.73
C ASP A 57 2.14 -9.13 -3.94
N THR A 58 1.17 -9.29 -3.05
CA THR A 58 0.45 -8.20 -2.39
C THR A 58 0.50 -8.37 -0.88
N GLU A 59 0.78 -7.29 -0.17
CA GLU A 59 0.80 -7.25 1.29
C GLU A 59 -0.26 -6.28 1.81
N PHE A 60 -1.29 -6.81 2.46
CA PHE A 60 -2.27 -6.03 3.19
C PHE A 60 -1.73 -5.76 4.60
N ALA A 61 -1.74 -4.51 5.02
CA ALA A 61 -1.03 -4.09 6.22
C ALA A 61 -1.79 -3.02 7.02
N ILE A 62 -1.68 -3.11 8.34
CA ILE A 62 -2.07 -2.02 9.24
C ILE A 62 -0.83 -1.60 10.04
N PRO A 63 -0.41 -0.33 9.95
CA PRO A 63 0.63 0.20 10.82
C PRO A 63 0.16 0.21 12.27
N ILE A 64 0.97 -0.37 13.17
CA ILE A 64 0.68 -0.42 14.60
C ILE A 64 1.86 0.07 15.45
N LYS A 65 1.58 0.43 16.71
CA LYS A 65 2.59 0.96 17.64
C LYS A 65 3.42 -0.14 18.29
N GLU A 66 2.83 -1.30 18.53
CA GLU A 66 3.43 -2.40 19.27
C GLU A 66 4.15 -3.39 18.35
N TYR A 67 5.31 -3.89 18.78
CA TYR A 67 5.96 -5.01 18.12
C TYR A 67 5.35 -6.33 18.62
N ALA A 68 4.80 -7.13 17.71
CA ALA A 68 4.04 -8.34 18.05
C ALA A 68 4.30 -9.47 17.07
N THR A 69 3.89 -10.70 17.41
CA THR A 69 4.05 -11.83 16.49
C THR A 69 3.28 -11.59 15.17
N GLY A 70 4.03 -11.64 14.06
CA GLY A 70 3.53 -11.33 12.72
C GLY A 70 3.60 -9.84 12.39
N THR A 71 4.42 -9.06 13.09
CA THR A 71 4.81 -7.73 12.66
C THR A 71 6.20 -7.72 12.03
N ARG A 72 6.44 -6.75 11.16
CA ARG A 72 7.78 -6.41 10.66
C ARG A 72 8.04 -4.92 10.75
N ASP A 73 9.31 -4.53 10.74
CA ASP A 73 9.71 -3.14 10.67
C ASP A 73 9.22 -2.49 9.36
N PHE A 74 8.84 -1.22 9.47
CA PHE A 74 8.51 -0.38 8.33
C PHE A 74 9.26 0.95 8.41
N CYS A 75 10.22 1.06 7.50
CA CYS A 75 11.08 2.21 7.31
C CYS A 75 10.82 2.76 5.89
N PRO A 76 9.79 3.59 5.70
CA PRO A 76 9.57 4.22 4.41
C PRO A 76 10.76 5.15 4.11
N GLY A 77 11.32 5.00 2.91
CA GLY A 77 12.41 5.84 2.42
C GLY A 77 11.88 7.11 1.73
N LEU A 78 12.72 7.69 0.86
CA LEU A 78 12.28 8.75 -0.04
C LEU A 78 11.22 8.18 -1.01
N CYS A 79 10.10 8.88 -1.15
CA CYS A 79 8.99 8.46 -2.00
C CYS A 79 8.46 9.65 -2.81
N LEU A 80 7.94 9.37 -4.00
CA LEU A 80 6.95 10.23 -4.64
C LEU A 80 5.60 9.97 -3.98
N LYS A 81 4.89 11.04 -3.63
CA LYS A 81 3.57 10.98 -3.01
C LYS A 81 2.55 11.68 -3.90
N THR A 82 1.44 11.01 -4.16
CA THR A 82 0.25 11.61 -4.76
C THR A 82 -0.94 11.37 -3.84
N VAL A 83 -1.74 12.41 -3.59
CA VAL A 83 -3.04 12.28 -2.90
C VAL A 83 -4.12 12.26 -3.95
N VAL A 84 -4.93 11.20 -3.94
CA VAL A 84 -6.08 11.01 -4.82
C VAL A 84 -7.33 11.25 -4.01
N GLN A 85 -8.14 12.20 -4.48
CA GLN A 85 -9.49 12.40 -3.97
C GLN A 85 -10.48 11.90 -5.02
N GLY A 86 -11.35 10.96 -4.66
CA GLY A 86 -12.30 10.34 -5.58
C GLY A 86 -12.03 8.88 -5.91
N SER A 87 -12.51 8.46 -7.08
CA SER A 87 -12.52 7.06 -7.52
C SER A 87 -11.14 6.40 -7.52
N TYR A 88 -11.11 5.14 -7.06
CA TYR A 88 -9.95 4.25 -7.18
C TYR A 88 -9.59 3.90 -8.63
N LEU A 89 -10.50 4.13 -9.59
CA LEU A 89 -10.21 3.97 -11.02
C LEU A 89 -9.07 4.88 -11.51
N GLN A 90 -8.76 5.95 -10.76
CA GLN A 90 -7.67 6.87 -11.07
C GLN A 90 -6.29 6.32 -10.71
N LEU A 91 -6.20 5.30 -9.85
CA LEU A 91 -4.94 4.86 -9.23
C LEU A 91 -3.92 4.35 -10.24
N SER A 92 -4.34 3.56 -11.24
CA SER A 92 -3.45 3.07 -12.30
C SER A 92 -2.77 4.21 -13.06
N SER A 93 -3.51 5.29 -13.35
CA SER A 93 -2.97 6.48 -14.00
C SER A 93 -1.97 7.24 -13.11
N VAL A 94 -2.16 7.20 -11.79
CA VAL A 94 -1.22 7.79 -10.83
C VAL A 94 0.10 7.02 -10.81
N TYR A 95 0.05 5.69 -10.86
CA TYR A 95 1.25 4.84 -10.91
C TYR A 95 2.08 5.16 -12.14
N ALA A 96 1.44 5.17 -13.32
CA ALA A 96 2.09 5.49 -14.58
C ALA A 96 2.79 6.86 -14.52
N ARG A 97 2.09 7.89 -14.02
CA ARG A 97 2.64 9.25 -13.93
C ARG A 97 3.79 9.38 -12.92
N GLN A 98 3.74 8.67 -11.79
CA GLN A 98 4.83 8.66 -10.82
C GLN A 98 6.07 7.97 -11.39
N ILE A 99 5.88 6.83 -12.08
CA ILE A 99 6.96 6.10 -12.76
C ILE A 99 7.60 6.98 -13.83
N GLU A 100 6.81 7.53 -14.76
CA GLU A 100 7.30 8.41 -15.84
C GLU A 100 8.07 9.62 -15.30
N TRP A 101 7.56 10.25 -14.24
CA TRP A 101 8.26 11.36 -13.60
C TRP A 101 9.58 10.90 -12.98
N ALA A 102 9.59 9.79 -12.24
CA ALA A 102 10.79 9.28 -11.60
C ALA A 102 11.89 9.01 -12.63
N GLU A 103 11.56 8.32 -13.72
CA GLU A 103 12.51 8.01 -14.78
C GLU A 103 13.10 9.26 -15.43
N ARG A 104 12.24 10.24 -15.76
CA ARG A 104 12.68 11.52 -16.36
C ARG A 104 13.63 12.28 -15.44
N GLU A 105 13.38 12.26 -14.13
CA GLU A 105 14.20 12.98 -13.15
C GLU A 105 15.42 12.17 -12.66
N GLY A 106 15.69 11.01 -13.25
CA GLY A 106 16.85 10.18 -12.92
C GLY A 106 16.71 9.40 -11.61
N TYR A 107 15.48 9.08 -11.22
CA TYR A 107 15.16 8.17 -10.12
C TYR A 107 14.76 6.78 -10.65
N GLU A 108 14.85 5.79 -9.78
CA GLU A 108 14.34 4.43 -10.00
C GLU A 108 13.57 3.94 -8.78
N ASN A 109 12.67 2.97 -8.99
CA ASN A 109 11.97 2.33 -7.88
C ASN A 109 12.98 1.73 -6.90
N SER A 110 12.76 1.96 -5.61
CA SER A 110 13.62 1.41 -4.55
C SER A 110 12.96 0.35 -3.69
N ASN A 111 11.63 0.19 -3.79
CA ASN A 111 10.83 -0.72 -2.96
C ASN A 111 9.38 -0.80 -3.47
N ALA A 112 8.59 -1.72 -2.90
CA ALA A 112 7.16 -1.89 -3.19
C ALA A 112 6.39 -0.56 -3.17
N LEU A 113 5.65 -0.28 -4.25
CA LEU A 113 4.64 0.79 -4.28
C LEU A 113 3.57 0.46 -3.25
N TYR A 114 3.03 1.49 -2.59
CA TYR A 114 1.95 1.27 -1.63
C TYR A 114 0.87 2.35 -1.66
N GLU A 115 -0.35 1.89 -1.41
CA GLU A 115 -1.56 2.69 -1.22
C GLU A 115 -1.84 2.83 0.28
N VAL A 116 -2.29 4.00 0.72
CA VAL A 116 -2.79 4.26 2.07
C VAL A 116 -4.21 4.80 1.99
N TYR A 117 -5.17 4.08 2.56
CA TYR A 117 -6.59 4.44 2.53
C TYR A 117 -6.92 5.34 3.73
N VAL A 118 -6.90 6.65 3.52
CA VAL A 118 -7.04 7.65 4.59
C VAL A 118 -8.48 7.71 5.11
N THR A 119 -9.45 7.55 4.22
CA THR A 119 -10.88 7.45 4.55
C THR A 119 -11.35 6.01 4.47
N ASP A 120 -12.21 5.60 5.39
CA ASP A 120 -12.88 4.31 5.30
C ASP A 120 -13.96 4.36 4.20
N PRO A 121 -13.87 3.51 3.16
CA PRO A 121 -14.86 3.50 2.08
C PRO A 121 -16.27 3.10 2.53
N THR A 122 -16.41 2.50 3.72
CA THR A 122 -17.71 2.13 4.31
C THR A 122 -18.35 3.28 5.10
N GLU A 123 -17.57 4.32 5.44
CA GLU A 123 -18.03 5.48 6.22
C GLU A 123 -18.31 6.73 5.35
N VAL A 124 -17.97 6.69 4.06
CA VAL A 124 -18.25 7.80 3.12
C VAL A 124 -19.56 7.58 2.35
N LEU A 125 -20.24 8.68 2.00
CA LEU A 125 -21.50 8.63 1.25
C LEU A 125 -21.29 8.81 -0.25
N LYS A 126 -20.21 9.48 -0.64
CA LYS A 126 -19.89 9.79 -2.04
C LYS A 126 -18.49 9.35 -2.37
N GLU A 127 -18.30 8.83 -3.57
CA GLU A 127 -16.98 8.43 -4.08
C GLU A 127 -15.97 9.60 -4.04
N SER A 128 -16.41 10.84 -4.27
CA SER A 128 -15.58 12.05 -4.20
C SER A 128 -15.02 12.37 -2.81
N GLU A 129 -15.52 11.72 -1.77
CA GLU A 129 -15.05 11.86 -0.38
C GLU A 129 -13.94 10.88 -0.05
N LEU A 130 -13.70 9.88 -0.91
CA LEU A 130 -12.58 8.95 -0.76
C LEU A 130 -11.26 9.69 -0.89
N VAL A 131 -10.35 9.43 0.04
CA VAL A 131 -8.96 9.92 0.02
C VAL A 131 -8.01 8.74 0.13
N THR A 132 -7.19 8.57 -0.90
CA THR A 132 -6.10 7.58 -0.96
C THR A 132 -4.79 8.26 -1.23
N GLU A 133 -3.76 7.90 -0.48
CA GLU A 133 -2.39 8.33 -0.78
C GLU A 133 -1.66 7.21 -1.50
N VAL A 134 -0.98 7.55 -2.59
CA VAL A 134 -0.13 6.63 -3.36
C VAL A 134 1.32 7.03 -3.17
N TYR A 135 2.12 6.07 -2.75
CA TYR A 135 3.55 6.24 -2.52
C TYR A 135 4.36 5.33 -3.45
N TYR A 136 5.23 5.94 -4.25
CA TYR A 136 6.21 5.24 -5.07
C TYR A 136 7.62 5.47 -4.49
N PRO A 137 8.20 4.48 -3.81
CA PRO A 137 9.54 4.59 -3.24
C PRO A 137 10.59 4.79 -4.32
N VAL A 138 11.46 5.79 -4.14
CA VAL A 138 12.48 6.15 -5.11
C VAL A 138 13.86 6.29 -4.50
N LYS A 139 14.87 5.97 -5.30
CA LYS A 139 16.27 6.32 -5.06
C LYS A 139 16.88 6.91 -6.33
N LYS A 140 17.89 7.77 -6.17
CA LYS A 140 18.57 8.36 -7.32
C LYS A 140 19.36 7.28 -8.06
N ARG A 141 19.27 7.25 -9.39
CA ARG A 141 20.10 6.37 -10.21
C ARG A 141 21.55 6.79 -10.01
N VAL A 142 22.40 5.84 -9.65
CA VAL A 142 23.85 6.07 -9.61
C VAL A 142 24.34 5.98 -11.05
N SER A 143 24.89 7.08 -11.58
CA SER A 143 25.59 7.02 -12.86
C SER A 143 26.77 6.07 -12.70
N LYS A 144 26.82 5.02 -13.52
CA LYS A 144 28.07 4.28 -13.72
C LYS A 144 28.90 5.14 -14.67
N ASP A 145 29.77 5.95 -14.11
CA ASP A 145 30.89 6.55 -14.84
C ASP A 145 31.85 5.45 -15.33
#